data_AF-A0A351KBQ8-F1
#
_entry.id   AF-A0A351KBQ8-F1
#
_cell.length_a   1.000
_cell.length_b   1.000
_cell.length_c   1.000
_cell.angle_alpha   90.00
_cell.angle_beta   90.00
_cell.angle_gamma   90.00
#
_symmetry.space_group_name_H-M   'P 1'
#
loop_
_entity.id
_entity.type
_entity.pdbx_description
1 polymer ?
#
loop_
_entity_poly.entity_id
_entity_poly.type
_entity_poly.pdbx_seq_one_letter_code
_entity_poly.pdbx_strand_id
1 'polypeptide(L)' 'YDPEMPDPDLVIRTSGEYRVSNFLLWEMAYSELVFSETLWPDFRREHLYAAIKEYQDRARRYGGVGEADGDAGILG' A
#
# COMPACT_ATOMS: atom_id res chain seq x y z
N TYR A 1 -2.03 -19.85 -0.28
CA TYR A 1 -3.15 -18.98 0.09
C TYR A 1 -3.29 -19.13 1.58
N ASP A 2 -2.80 -18.14 2.32
CA ASP A 2 -2.86 -18.11 3.78
C ASP A 2 -4.05 -17.20 4.15
N PRO A 3 -5.19 -17.77 4.60
CA PRO A 3 -6.39 -16.99 4.88
C PRO A 3 -6.24 -16.07 6.10
N GLU A 4 -5.15 -16.19 6.88
CA GLU A 4 -4.86 -15.29 7.99
C GLU A 4 -4.01 -14.08 7.56
N MET A 5 -3.50 -14.07 6.33
CA MET A 5 -2.71 -12.96 5.81
C MET A 5 -3.64 -11.82 5.37
N PRO A 6 -3.48 -10.60 5.92
CA PRO A 6 -4.29 -9.46 5.51
C PRO A 6 -4.01 -9.10 4.05
N ASP A 7 -5.03 -8.57 3.37
CA ASP A 7 -4.86 -8.04 2.02
C ASP A 7 -3.78 -6.96 2.00
N PRO A 8 -2.90 -6.93 0.99
CA PRO A 8 -1.84 -5.94 0.92
C PRO A 8 -2.41 -4.52 0.77
N ASP A 9 -1.91 -3.58 1.58
CA ASP A 9 -2.28 -2.17 1.43
C ASP A 9 -1.49 -1.46 0.30
N LEU A 10 -0.26 -1.91 0.06
CA LEU A 10 0.70 -1.30 -0.86
C LEU A 10 1.40 -2.37 -1.69
N VAL A 11 1.38 -2.18 -3.01
CA VAL A 11 2.07 -3.02 -3.98
C VAL A 11 3.07 -2.15 -4.74
N ILE A 12 4.36 -2.47 -4.59
CA ILE A 12 5.45 -1.77 -5.27
C ILE A 12 5.88 -2.57 -6.49
N ARG A 13 5.78 -1.97 -7.68
CA ARG A 13 6.27 -2.56 -8.91
C ARG A 13 7.50 -1.83 -9.43
N THR A 14 8.62 -2.53 -9.51
CA THR A 14 9.89 -2.02 -10.05
C THR A 14 9.98 -2.18 -11.58
N SER A 15 11.03 -1.64 -12.19
CA SER A 15 11.37 -1.76 -13.61
C SER A 15 10.55 -0.91 -14.58
N GLY A 16 9.82 0.11 -14.09
CA GLY A 16 9.16 1.12 -14.92
C GLY A 16 8.02 0.60 -15.81
N GLU A 17 7.63 -0.66 -15.68
CA GLU A 17 6.51 -1.20 -16.44
C GLU A 17 5.17 -0.87 -15.75
N TYR A 18 4.13 -0.54 -16.52
CA TYR A 18 2.77 -0.25 -16.02
C TYR A 18 1.78 -1.38 -16.31
N ARG A 19 1.91 -2.50 -15.61
CA ARG A 19 1.13 -3.75 -15.77
C ARG A 19 1.11 -4.51 -14.44
N VAL A 20 0.00 -5.17 -14.14
CA VAL A 20 -0.13 -6.04 -12.96
C VAL A 20 0.45 -7.44 -13.24
N SER A 21 0.61 -7.80 -14.52
CA SER A 21 1.23 -9.04 -14.99
C SER A 21 0.64 -10.31 -14.36
N ASN A 22 -0.66 -10.29 -14.03
CA ASN A 22 -1.38 -11.39 -13.38
C ASN A 22 -0.83 -11.77 -11.99
N PHE A 23 -0.22 -10.83 -11.28
CA PHE A 23 0.17 -10.99 -9.89
C PHE A 23 -1.01 -10.62 -8.99
N LEU A 24 -1.37 -11.46 -8.01
CA LEU A 24 -2.32 -11.21 -6.91
C LEU A 24 -3.56 -10.35 -7.26
N LEU A 25 -4.30 -10.71 -8.32
CA LEU A 25 -5.39 -9.88 -8.83
C LEU A 25 -6.53 -9.65 -7.82
N TRP A 26 -6.81 -10.65 -6.97
CA TRP A 26 -7.88 -10.56 -5.99
C TRP A 26 -7.42 -9.83 -4.74
N GLU A 27 -6.25 -10.20 -4.22
CA GLU A 27 -5.68 -9.62 -3.01
C GLU A 27 -5.30 -8.14 -3.24
N MET A 28 -4.92 -7.76 -4.47
CA MET A 28 -4.55 -6.39 -4.79
C MET A 28 -5.70 -5.52 -5.30
N ALA A 29 -6.95 -6.01 -5.26
CA ALA A 29 -8.10 -5.27 -5.78
C ALA A 29 -8.28 -3.90 -5.10
N TYR A 30 -7.84 -3.78 -3.83
CA TYR A 30 -7.91 -2.56 -3.04
C TYR A 30 -6.54 -1.99 -2.64
N SER A 31 -5.45 -2.59 -3.13
CA SER A 31 -4.10 -2.09 -2.84
C SER A 31 -3.77 -0.83 -3.63
N GLU A 32 -3.03 0.07 -3.01
CA GLU A 32 -2.35 1.15 -3.73
C GLU A 32 -1.16 0.61 -4.53
N LEU A 33 -1.10 0.99 -5.80
CA LEU A 33 -0.01 0.61 -6.70
C LEU A 33 0.99 1.77 -6.81
N VAL A 34 2.23 1.51 -6.42
CA VAL A 34 3.37 2.41 -6.61
C VAL A 34 4.31 1.81 -7.64
N PHE A 35 4.58 2.56 -8.71
CA PHE A 35 5.48 2.14 -9.78
C PHE A 35 6.82 2.86 -9.62
N SER A 36 7.90 2.09 -9.53
CA SER A 36 9.27 2.58 -9.47
C SER A 36 9.98 2.28 -10.79
N GLU A 37 10.64 3.30 -11.35
CA GLU A 37 11.48 3.16 -12.54
C GLU A 37 12.78 2.38 -12.25
N THR A 38 13.17 2.28 -10.98
CA THR A 38 14.36 1.54 -10.56
C THR A 38 14.21 0.05 -10.87
N LEU A 39 15.25 -0.55 -11.46
CA LEU A 39 15.30 -1.99 -11.70
C LEU A 39 15.42 -2.75 -10.37
N TRP A 40 14.87 -3.95 -10.29
CA TRP A 40 14.92 -4.76 -9.05
C TRP A 40 16.35 -4.96 -8.49
N PRO A 41 17.38 -5.26 -9.31
CA PRO A 41 18.76 -5.39 -8.80
C PRO A 41 19.32 -4.12 -8.18
N ASP A 42 18.77 -2.95 -8.54
CA ASP A 42 19.18 -1.62 -8.07
C ASP A 42 18.23 -1.07 -6.99
N PHE A 43 17.17 -1.80 -6.67
CA PHE A 43 16.22 -1.38 -5.64
C PHE A 43 16.89 -1.45 -4.25
N ARG A 44 16.82 -0.33 -3.53
CA ARG A 44 17.47 -0.13 -2.22
C ARG A 44 16.48 0.42 -1.21
N ARG A 45 16.88 0.46 0.06
CA ARG A 45 16.03 0.89 1.18
C ARG A 45 15.44 2.29 0.98
N GLU A 46 16.19 3.22 0.39
CA GLU A 46 15.69 4.56 0.03
C GLU A 46 14.48 4.54 -0.90
N HIS A 47 14.44 3.62 -1.86
CA HIS A 47 13.32 3.45 -2.79
C HIS A 47 12.08 2.91 -2.08
N LEU A 48 12.27 1.99 -1.13
CA LEU A 48 11.18 1.50 -0.28
C LEU A 48 10.58 2.64 0.56
N TYR A 49 11.43 3.45 1.20
CA TYR A 49 10.95 4.60 1.98
C TYR A 49 10.22 5.62 1.13
N ALA A 50 10.71 5.88 -0.10
CA ALA A 50 10.03 6.75 -1.04
C ALA A 50 8.63 6.22 -1.40
N ALA A 51 8.50 4.92 -1.66
CA ALA A 51 7.22 4.29 -1.98
C ALA A 51 6.24 4.31 -0.80
N ILE A 52 6.72 4.07 0.43
CA ILE A 52 5.90 4.17 1.64
C ILE A 52 5.43 5.61 1.85
N LYS A 53 6.30 6.60 1.64
CA LYS A 53 5.94 8.01 1.74
C LYS A 53 4.85 8.38 0.74
N GLU A 54 5.00 7.93 -0.52
CA GLU A 54 3.99 8.15 -1.56
C GLU A 54 2.64 7.51 -1.19
N TYR A 55 2.66 6.28 -0.67
CA TYR A 55 1.48 5.62 -0.13
C TYR A 55 0.81 6.46 0.98
N GLN A 56 1.59 6.95 1.95
CA GLN A 56 1.07 7.78 3.05
C GLN A 56 0.49 9.11 2.56
N ASP A 57 1.13 9.75 1.58
CA ASP A 57 0.67 11.01 1.00
C ASP A 57 -0.65 10.81 0.21
N ARG A 58 -0.81 9.68 -0.48
CA ARG A 58 -2.06 9.29 -1.15
C ARG A 58 -3.14 8.92 -0.15
N ALA A 59 -2.82 8.11 0.86
CA ALA A 59 -3.72 7.75 1.94
C ALA A 59 -4.24 9.00 2.65
N ARG A 60 -3.43 10.04 2.87
CA ARG A 60 -3.88 11.34 3.42
C ARG A 60 -4.87 12.09 2.50
N ARG A 61 -4.79 11.90 1.19
CA ARG A 61 -5.74 12.49 0.24
C ARG A 61 -7.14 11.85 0.34
N TYR A 62 -7.20 10.60 0.78
CA TYR A 62 -8.44 9.83 0.98
C TYR A 62 -8.83 9.66 2.48
N GLY A 63 -7.90 9.91 3.40
CA GLY A 63 -7.98 9.75 4.85
C GLY A 63 -8.60 10.95 5.57
N GLY A 64 -9.62 11.54 4.96
CA GLY A 64 -10.52 12.51 5.58
C GLY A 64 -11.87 11.90 5.96
N VAL A 65 -11.99 10.57 6.04
CA VAL A 65 -13.18 9.91 6.58
C VAL A 65 -12.78 9.19 7.86
N GLY A 66 -12.98 9.90 8.97
CA GLY A 66 -13.14 9.44 10.34
C GLY A 66 -12.53 8.10 10.71
N GLU A 67 -11.32 8.16 11.28
CA GLU A 67 -11.14 7.50 12.56
C GLU A 67 -12.13 8.17 13.53
N ALA A 68 -13.36 7.65 13.56
CA ALA A 68 -14.32 8.00 14.60
C ALA A 68 -13.88 7.23 15.85
N ASP A 69 -13.09 7.92 16.67
CA ASP A 69 -13.11 7.89 18.12
C ASP A 69 -13.32 6.51 18.76
N GLY A 70 -12.22 5.79 18.95
CA GLY A 70 -12.12 4.68 19.89
C GLY A 70 -12.02 5.11 21.37
N ASP A 71 -12.60 6.24 21.77
CA ASP A 71 -12.59 6.72 23.17
C ASP A 71 -13.88 7.45 23.57
N ALA A 72 -15.03 6.80 23.40
CA ALA A 72 -16.26 7.20 24.07
C ALA A 72 -16.52 6.24 25.24
N GLY A 73 -16.41 6.79 26.45
CA GLY A 73 -16.52 6.06 27.70
C GLY A 73 -17.74 5.15 27.80
N ILE A 74 -17.49 3.89 28.17
CA ILE A 74 -18.47 3.01 28.80
C ILE A 74 -17.87 2.56 30.13
N LEU A 75 -17.93 3.46 31.11
CA LEU A 75 -18.08 3.14 32.52
C LEU A 75 -19.22 4.01 33.05
N GLY A 76 -20.42 3.44 32.98
CA GLY A 76 -21.64 3.87 33.65
C GLY A 76 -22.37 2.64 34.12
#